data_AF-A0A2S3U1F5-F1
#
_entry.id   AF-A0A2S3U1F5-F1
#
_cell.length_a   1.000
_cell.length_b   1.000
_cell.length_c   1.000
_cell.angle_alpha   90.00
_cell.angle_beta   90.00
_cell.angle_gamma   90.00
#
_symmetry.space_group_name_H-M   'P 1'
#
loop_
_entity.id
_entity.type
_entity.pdbx_description
1 polymer ?
#
loop_
_entity_poly.entity_id
_entity_poly.type
_entity_poly.pdbx_seq_one_letter_code
_entity_poly.pdbx_strand_id
1 'polypeptide(L)'
;MLFVGLSFLSLVIAHDYPHFIFAMILLTIGEATWSPAMPTLVSQLSPVSAKGRYQGLVQAFCALGRSLGPLFGGVIIDNWSYKVLFLLALWFY
;
A
#
# COMPACT_ATOMS: atom_id res chain seq x y z
N MET A 1 -9.23 -0.99 2.83
CA MET A 1 -9.22 -0.91 1.35
C MET A 1 -9.99 0.30 0.85
N LEU A 2 -11.26 0.50 1.21
CA LEU A 2 -12.02 1.72 0.81
C LEU A 2 -11.27 3.04 1.09
N PHE A 3 -10.74 3.24 2.30
CA PHE A 3 -9.98 4.47 2.65
C PHE A 3 -8.70 4.67 1.82
N VAL A 4 -8.04 3.58 1.39
CA VAL A 4 -6.85 3.62 0.53
C VAL A 4 -7.24 3.98 -0.90
N GLY A 5 -8.34 3.43 -1.43
CA GLY A 5 -8.85 3.83 -2.74
C GLY A 5 -9.25 5.31 -2.77
N LEU A 6 -9.95 5.78 -1.72
CA LEU A 6 -10.35 7.18 -1.59
C LEU A 6 -9.15 8.13 -1.48
N SER A 7 -8.08 7.73 -0.79
CA SER A 7 -6.87 8.56 -0.71
C SER A 7 -6.18 8.71 -2.06
N PHE A 8 -6.04 7.63 -2.84
CA PHE A 8 -5.47 7.69 -4.18
C PHE A 8 -6.31 8.51 -5.15
N LEU A 9 -7.64 8.39 -5.08
CA LEU A 9 -8.53 9.25 -5.86
C LEU A 9 -8.35 10.73 -5.48
N SER A 10 -8.23 11.03 -4.18
CA SER A 10 -7.97 12.39 -3.71
C SER A 10 -6.61 12.93 -4.19
N LEU A 11 -5.58 12.08 -4.29
CA LEU A 11 -4.26 12.47 -4.79
C LEU A 11 -4.24 12.84 -6.27
N VAL A 12 -5.16 12.31 -7.08
CA VAL A 12 -5.27 12.66 -8.52
C VAL A 12 -5.65 14.12 -8.74
N ILE A 13 -6.42 14.70 -7.80
CA ILE A 13 -6.95 16.07 -7.87
C ILE A 13 -6.30 17.04 -6.88
N ALA A 14 -5.39 16.57 -6.02
CA ALA A 14 -4.70 17.42 -5.05
C ALA A 14 -3.67 18.32 -5.74
N HIS A 15 -3.91 19.64 -5.73
CA HIS A 15 -3.00 20.64 -6.29
C HIS A 15 -2.39 21.58 -5.22
N ASP A 16 -2.85 21.46 -3.97
CA ASP A 16 -2.40 22.25 -2.83
C ASP A 16 -2.06 21.38 -1.62
N TYR A 17 -1.25 21.95 -0.73
CA TYR A 17 -0.72 21.24 0.43
C TYR A 17 -1.81 20.74 1.41
N PRO A 18 -2.85 21.53 1.77
CA PRO A 18 -3.94 21.03 2.60
C PRO A 18 -4.67 19.81 2.03
N HIS A 19 -4.98 19.78 0.74
CA HIS A 19 -5.60 18.60 0.11
C HIS A 19 -4.67 17.38 0.13
N PHE A 20 -3.37 17.59 -0.01
CA PHE A 20 -2.39 16.50 0.12
C PHE A 20 -2.39 15.89 1.54
N ILE A 21 -2.41 16.73 2.58
CA ILE A 21 -2.49 16.27 3.97
C ILE A 21 -3.77 15.46 4.22
N PHE A 22 -4.91 15.93 3.69
CA PHE A 22 -6.17 15.19 3.79
C PHE A 22 -6.07 13.79 3.17
N ALA A 23 -5.48 13.67 1.98
CA ALA A 23 -5.27 12.38 1.33
C ALA A 23 -4.34 11.46 2.15
N MET A 24 -3.29 11.99 2.77
CA MET A 24 -2.39 11.23 3.63
C MET A 24 -3.05 10.72 4.91
N ILE A 25 -3.97 11.50 5.50
CA ILE A 25 -4.75 11.05 6.66
C ILE A 25 -5.64 9.86 6.26
N LEU A 26 -6.34 9.95 5.12
CA LEU A 26 -7.17 8.85 4.61
C LEU A 26 -6.34 7.59 4.34
N LEU A 27 -5.18 7.75 3.71
CA LEU A 27 -4.26 6.65 3.44
C LEU A 27 -3.84 5.95 4.75
N THR A 28 -3.42 6.75 5.74
CA THR A 28 -2.95 6.26 7.05
C THR A 28 -4.05 5.44 7.77
N ILE A 29 -5.30 5.93 7.76
CA ILE A 29 -6.43 5.18 8.35
C ILE A 29 -6.63 3.85 7.60
N GLY A 30 -6.56 3.87 6.28
CA GLY A 30 -6.66 2.68 5.44
C GLY A 30 -5.58 1.64 5.74
N GLU A 31 -4.32 2.07 5.86
CA GLU A 31 -3.17 1.22 6.17
C GLU A 31 -3.22 0.65 7.59
N ALA A 32 -3.60 1.46 8.59
CA ALA A 32 -3.71 1.04 9.98
C ALA A 32 -4.73 -0.09 10.17
N THR A 33 -5.77 -0.13 9.33
CA THR A 33 -6.80 -1.19 9.38
C THR A 33 -6.27 -2.52 8.84
N TRP A 34 -5.41 -2.49 7.82
CA TRP A 34 -4.94 -3.69 7.13
C TRP A 34 -3.65 -4.28 7.71
N SER A 35 -2.72 -3.43 8.12
CA SER A 35 -1.38 -3.82 8.56
C SER A 35 -1.36 -4.90 9.67
N PRO A 36 -2.27 -4.93 10.68
CA PRO A 36 -2.30 -6.01 11.67
C PRO A 36 -3.08 -7.25 11.20
N ALA A 37 -3.98 -7.12 10.23
CA ALA A 37 -4.92 -8.18 9.86
C ALA A 37 -4.18 -9.38 9.22
N MET A 38 -3.28 -9.12 8.27
CA MET A 38 -2.55 -10.18 7.57
C MET A 38 -1.58 -10.98 8.46
N PRO A 39 -0.68 -10.33 9.23
CA PRO A 39 0.17 -11.05 10.18
C PRO A 39 -0.65 -11.85 11.21
N THR A 40 -1.79 -11.30 11.67
CA THR A 40 -2.68 -12.00 12.62
C THR A 40 -3.32 -13.23 11.99
N LEU A 41 -3.85 -13.11 10.77
CA LEU A 41 -4.48 -14.23 10.07
C LEU A 41 -3.48 -15.37 9.83
N VAL A 42 -2.28 -15.04 9.34
CA VAL A 42 -1.21 -16.03 9.14
C VAL A 42 -0.78 -16.64 10.48
N SER A 43 -0.74 -15.85 11.55
CA SER A 43 -0.44 -16.32 12.91
C SER A 43 -1.48 -17.32 13.44
N GLN A 44 -2.75 -17.15 13.09
CA GLN A 44 -3.86 -18.03 13.50
C GLN A 44 -3.96 -19.31 12.67
N LEU A 45 -3.68 -19.24 11.37
CA LEU A 45 -3.80 -20.38 10.45
C LEU A 45 -2.53 -21.25 10.41
N SER A 46 -1.39 -20.72 10.84
CA SER A 46 -0.11 -21.46 10.79
C SER A 46 0.06 -22.42 11.96
N PRO A 47 0.55 -23.65 11.74
CA PRO A 47 0.93 -24.55 12.83
C PRO A 47 2.10 -23.95 13.63
N VAL A 48 2.10 -24.20 14.96
CA VAL A 48 3.06 -23.61 15.91
C VAL A 48 4.51 -23.81 15.48
N SER A 49 4.84 -25.00 14.96
CA SER A 49 6.19 -25.36 14.50
C SER A 49 6.68 -24.59 13.28
N ALA A 50 5.78 -24.07 12.45
CA ALA A 50 6.13 -23.36 11.21
C ALA A 50 5.76 -21.87 11.22
N LYS A 51 5.20 -21.37 12.33
CA LYS A 51 4.70 -20.00 12.46
C LYS A 51 5.73 -18.94 12.06
N GLY A 52 6.97 -19.08 12.51
CA GLY A 52 8.07 -18.19 12.14
C GLY A 52 8.37 -18.19 10.64
N ARG A 53 8.28 -19.35 9.98
CA ARG A 53 8.50 -19.48 8.52
C ARG A 53 7.40 -18.75 7.73
N TYR A 54 6.14 -18.93 8.11
CA TYR A 54 5.02 -18.26 7.43
C TYR A 54 5.03 -16.75 7.66
N GLN A 55 5.33 -16.28 8.88
CA GLN A 55 5.52 -14.85 9.15
C GLN A 55 6.70 -14.28 8.36
N GLY A 56 7.83 -15.00 8.31
CA GLY A 56 8.99 -14.60 7.50
C GLY A 56 8.64 -14.47 6.01
N LEU A 57 7.79 -15.36 5.48
CA LEU A 57 7.34 -15.29 4.10
C LEU A 57 6.48 -14.04 3.83
N VAL A 58 5.53 -13.72 4.72
CA VAL A 58 4.73 -12.48 4.64
C VAL A 58 5.65 -11.26 4.61
N GLN A 59 6.62 -11.19 5.53
CA GLN A 59 7.56 -10.07 5.60
C GLN A 59 8.45 -9.98 4.35
N ALA A 60 8.85 -11.11 3.77
CA ALA A 60 9.63 -11.15 2.54
C ALA A 60 8.82 -10.57 1.36
N PHE A 61 7.55 -10.95 1.19
CA PHE A 61 6.68 -10.37 0.17
C PHE A 61 6.44 -8.88 0.39
N CYS A 62 6.22 -8.45 1.63
CA CYS A 62 6.12 -7.02 1.94
C CYS A 62 7.41 -6.25 1.60
N ALA A 63 8.58 -6.83 1.88
CA ALA A 63 9.87 -6.23 1.54
C ALA A 63 10.08 -6.13 0.02
N LEU A 64 9.69 -7.17 -0.73
CA LEU A 64 9.71 -7.15 -2.18
C LEU A 64 8.79 -6.06 -2.75
N GLY A 65 7.58 -5.92 -2.22
CA GLY A 65 6.68 -4.82 -2.62
C GLY A 65 7.30 -3.45 -2.37
N ARG A 66 7.94 -3.25 -1.20
CA ARG A 66 8.62 -1.99 -0.87
C ARG A 66 9.87 -1.70 -1.70
N SER A 67 10.57 -2.72 -2.18
CA SER A 67 11.75 -2.51 -3.03
C SER A 67 11.37 -2.27 -4.49
N LEU A 68 10.40 -3.03 -5.00
CA LEU A 68 9.96 -2.93 -6.39
C LEU A 68 9.04 -1.73 -6.62
N GLY A 69 8.26 -1.32 -5.62
CA GLY A 69 7.32 -0.21 -5.70
C GLY A 69 7.97 1.10 -6.19
N PRO A 70 9.04 1.61 -5.56
CA PRO A 70 9.72 2.82 -6.03
C PRO A 70 10.39 2.65 -7.39
N LEU A 71 10.90 1.46 -7.71
CA LEU A 71 11.52 1.18 -9.00
C LEU A 71 10.49 1.33 -10.13
N PHE A 72 9.37 0.61 -10.05
CA PHE A 72 8.31 0.70 -11.06
C PHE A 72 7.61 2.06 -11.02
N GLY A 73 7.37 2.61 -9.83
CA GLY A 73 6.76 3.93 -9.65
C GLY A 73 7.57 5.05 -10.28
N GLY A 74 8.90 5.04 -10.09
CA GLY A 74 9.82 5.99 -10.71
C GLY A 74 9.79 5.89 -12.24
N VAL A 75 9.92 4.69 -12.79
CA VAL A 75 9.83 4.46 -14.24
C VAL A 75 8.50 4.97 -14.82
N ILE A 76 7.38 4.76 -14.11
CA ILE A 76 6.07 5.25 -14.53
C ILE A 76 5.99 6.78 -14.51
N ILE A 77 6.52 7.41 -13.45
CA ILE A 77 6.53 8.87 -13.33
C ILE A 77 7.39 9.49 -14.43
N ASP A 78 8.58 8.94 -14.69
CA ASP A 78 9.56 9.47 -15.65
C ASP A 78 9.06 9.41 -17.09
N ASN A 79 8.34 8.35 -17.47
CA ASN A 79 7.85 8.15 -18.84
C ASN A 79 6.43 8.68 -19.07
N TRP A 80 5.62 8.81 -18.01
CA TRP A 80 4.23 9.29 -18.10
C TRP A 80 3.97 10.44 -17.13
N SER A 81 3.43 10.17 -15.93
CA SER A 81 3.13 11.19 -14.93
C SER A 81 2.69 10.58 -13.59
N TYR A 82 2.70 11.41 -12.54
CA TYR A 82 2.11 11.09 -11.24
C TYR A 82 0.63 10.67 -11.32
N LYS A 83 -0.15 11.27 -12.23
CA LYS A 83 -1.57 10.93 -12.39
C LYS A 83 -1.76 9.48 -12.84
N VAL A 84 -0.93 9.03 -13.78
CA VAL A 84 -0.96 7.64 -14.26
C VAL A 84 -0.57 6.67 -13.14
N LEU A 85 0.44 7.02 -12.34
CA LEU A 85 0.84 6.21 -11.17
C LEU A 85 -0.33 6.03 -10.19
N PHE A 86 -1.02 7.10 -9.81
CA PHE A 86 -2.12 7.02 -8.84
C PHE A 86 -3.35 6.28 -9.39
N LEU A 87 -3.63 6.41 -10.69
CA LEU A 87 -4.70 5.64 -11.34
C LEU A 87 -4.38 4.14 -11.39
N LEU A 88 -3.13 3.78 -11.68
CA LEU A 88 -2.68 2.39 -11.61
C LEU A 88 -2.77 1.84 -10.19
N ALA A 89 -2.32 2.62 -9.20
CA ALA A 89 -2.44 2.23 -7.79
C ALA A 89 -3.90 1.98 -7.41
N LEU A 90 -4.83 2.86 -7.80
CA LEU A 90 -6.27 2.66 -7.57
C LEU A 90 -6.80 1.33 -8.12
N TRP A 91 -6.32 0.88 -9.29
CA TRP A 91 -6.78 -0.38 -9.88
C TRP A 91 -6.36 -1.62 -9.08
N PHE A 92 -5.27 -1.54 -8.32
CA PHE A 92 -4.78 -2.65 -7.49
C PHE A 92 -5.46 -2.75 -6.10
N TYR A 93 -6.33 -1.80 -5.72
CA TYR A 93 -6.97 -1.72 -4.41
C TYR A 93 -8.51 -1.77 -4.47
#